data_AF-A0A7W6TWZ2-F1
#
_entry.id   AF-A0A7W6TWZ2-F1
#
_cell.length_a   1.000
_cell.length_b   1.000
_cell.length_c   1.000
_cell.angle_alpha   90.00
_cell.angle_beta   90.00
_cell.angle_gamma   90.00
#
_symmetry.space_group_name_H-M   'P 1'
#
loop_
_entity.id
_entity.type
_entity.pdbx_description
1 polymer ?
#
loop_
_entity_poly.entity_id
_entity_poly.type
_entity_poly.pdbx_seq_one_letter_code
_entity_poly.pdbx_strand_id
1 'polypeptide(L)'
;MSIDRKAAIAAYKERKTIAGVFVVRCAASGEAWVGQAPNLETIQNRIWFSLRQGSHTCRSLQAAWNAHGEAGLNFGECERLGG
;
A
#
# COMPACT_ATOMS: atom_id res chain seq x y z
N MET A 1 25.75 -8.81 24.37
CA MET A 1 25.37 -7.75 23.41
C MET A 1 23.96 -8.04 22.90
N SER A 2 22.93 -7.81 23.71
CA SER A 2 21.54 -7.95 23.30
C SER A 2 21.14 -6.65 22.62
N ILE A 3 20.94 -6.66 21.30
CA ILE A 3 20.35 -5.51 20.61
C ILE A 3 19.06 -5.17 21.35
N ASP A 4 18.98 -3.92 21.75
CA ASP A 4 18.03 -3.37 22.69
C ASP A 4 16.60 -3.53 22.14
N ARG A 5 16.00 -4.69 22.42
CA ARG A 5 14.65 -5.07 22.00
C ARG A 5 13.63 -4.02 22.44
N LYS A 6 13.89 -3.34 23.55
CA LYS A 6 13.01 -2.34 24.15
C LYS A 6 13.05 -1.03 23.36
N ALA A 7 14.24 -0.56 22.99
CA ALA A 7 14.44 0.60 22.13
C ALA A 7 13.92 0.37 20.71
N ALA A 8 14.10 -0.83 20.16
CA ALA A 8 13.51 -1.20 18.86
C ALA A 8 11.97 -1.17 18.89
N ILE A 9 11.34 -1.62 19.99
CA ILE A 9 9.88 -1.56 20.17
C ILE A 9 9.40 -0.12 20.38
N ALA A 10 10.13 0.70 21.14
CA ALA A 10 9.79 2.11 21.36
C ALA A 10 9.88 2.92 20.07
N ALA A 11 10.97 2.78 19.31
CA ALA A 11 11.13 3.42 18.00
C ALA A 11 10.07 2.96 16.97
N TYR A 12 9.63 1.69 17.05
CA TYR A 12 8.51 1.20 16.25
C TYR A 12 7.17 1.84 16.64
N LYS A 13 6.93 2.10 17.94
CA LYS A 13 5.71 2.74 18.45
C LYS A 13 5.68 4.25 18.21
N GLU A 14 6.82 4.93 18.26
CA GLU A 14 6.94 6.38 18.02
C GLU A 14 6.93 6.77 16.54
N ARG A 15 7.00 5.77 15.64
CA ARG A 15 6.89 6.00 14.20
C ARG A 15 5.47 6.48 13.90
N LYS A 16 5.29 7.80 13.87
CA LYS A 16 4.06 8.49 13.43
C LYS A 16 3.66 7.91 12.07
N THR A 17 2.70 7.00 12.07
CA THR A 17 2.15 6.44 10.85
C THR A 17 1.50 7.56 10.07
N ILE A 18 1.97 7.79 8.84
CA ILE A 18 1.39 8.82 7.98
C ILE A 18 0.11 8.22 7.39
N ALA A 19 -1.04 8.62 7.93
CA ALA A 19 -2.32 8.33 7.28
C ALA A 19 -2.42 9.12 5.99
N GLY A 20 -3.28 8.71 5.06
CA GLY A 20 -3.45 9.46 3.82
C GLY A 20 -4.24 8.75 2.75
N VAL A 21 -4.33 9.41 1.60
CA VAL A 21 -5.00 8.96 0.39
C VAL A 21 -3.95 8.50 -0.62
N PHE A 22 -4.22 7.39 -1.29
CA PHE A 22 -3.36 6.82 -2.32
C PHE A 22 -4.16 6.49 -3.58
N VAL A 23 -3.43 6.27 -4.68
CA VAL A 23 -3.98 5.77 -5.94
C VAL A 23 -3.13 4.62 -6.46
N VAL A 24 -3.79 3.60 -6.99
CA VAL A 24 -3.19 2.58 -7.85
C VAL A 24 -3.62 2.85 -9.28
N ARG A 25 -2.70 2.81 -10.24
CA ARG A 25 -2.99 3.08 -11.66
C ARG A 25 -2.51 1.93 -12.53
N CYS A 26 -3.29 1.60 -13.56
CA CYS A 26 -2.84 0.72 -14.64
C CYS A 26 -2.60 1.56 -15.90
N ALA A 27 -1.34 1.64 -16.35
CA ALA A 27 -1.03 2.42 -17.55
C ALA A 27 -1.59 1.79 -18.84
N ALA A 28 -1.70 0.46 -18.86
CA ALA A 28 -2.17 -0.28 -20.04
C ALA A 28 -3.68 -0.12 -20.27
N SER A 29 -4.50 -0.06 -19.20
CA SER A 29 -5.96 0.11 -19.31
C SER A 29 -6.43 1.54 -19.07
N GLY A 30 -5.60 2.40 -18.47
CA GLY A 30 -5.97 3.77 -18.08
C GLY A 30 -6.79 3.85 -16.78
N GLU A 31 -7.06 2.73 -16.13
CA GLU A 31 -7.84 2.68 -14.89
C GLU A 31 -7.05 3.19 -13.68
N ALA A 32 -7.78 3.72 -12.69
CA ALA A 32 -7.24 4.16 -11.42
C ALA A 32 -8.18 3.79 -10.26
N TRP A 33 -7.58 3.36 -9.14
CA TRP A 33 -8.27 3.00 -7.91
C TRP A 33 -7.72 3.84 -6.77
N VAL A 34 -8.59 4.66 -6.16
CA VAL A 34 -8.23 5.53 -5.04
C VAL A 34 -8.68 4.89 -3.73
N GLY A 35 -7.84 4.98 -2.70
CA GLY A 35 -8.16 4.49 -1.36
C GLY A 35 -7.51 5.33 -0.27
N GLN A 36 -7.91 5.08 0.97
CA GLN A 36 -7.31 5.68 2.16
C GLN A 36 -6.63 4.60 2.98
N ALA A 37 -5.55 4.96 3.67
CA ALA A 37 -4.90 4.09 4.64
C ALA A 37 -4.48 4.87 5.90
N PRO A 38 -4.50 4.21 7.07
CA PRO A 38 -3.92 4.78 8.29
C PRO A 38 -2.37 4.82 8.26
N ASN A 39 -1.76 4.12 7.30
CA ASN A 39 -0.31 4.08 7.12
C ASN A 39 0.04 3.92 5.63
N LEU A 40 0.43 5.02 4.98
CA LEU A 40 0.87 5.06 3.59
C LEU A 40 2.19 4.30 3.36
N GLU A 41 3.06 4.17 4.36
CA GLU A 41 4.34 3.46 4.24
C GLU A 41 4.16 1.94 4.03
N THR A 42 3.01 1.38 4.45
CA THR A 42 2.78 -0.07 4.43
C THR A 42 1.65 -0.51 3.50
N ILE A 43 0.79 0.42 3.06
CA ILE A 43 -0.42 0.06 2.32
C ILE A 43 -0.11 -0.59 0.96
N GLN A 44 0.91 -0.12 0.24
CA GLN A 44 1.27 -0.70 -1.05
C GLN A 44 1.59 -2.20 -0.92
N ASN A 45 2.42 -2.56 0.06
CA ASN A 45 2.78 -3.96 0.33
C ASN A 45 1.55 -4.82 0.64
N ARG A 46 0.61 -4.29 1.42
CA ARG A 46 -0.64 -4.99 1.75
C ARG A 46 -1.49 -5.23 0.51
N ILE A 47 -1.64 -4.23 -0.36
CA ILE A 47 -2.40 -4.35 -1.60
C ILE A 47 -1.73 -5.38 -2.51
N TRP A 48 -0.43 -5.26 -2.76
CA TRP A 48 0.32 -6.15 -3.67
C TRP A 48 0.29 -7.59 -3.16
N PHE A 49 0.44 -7.79 -1.85
CA PHE A 49 0.34 -9.12 -1.23
C PHE A 49 -1.04 -9.76 -1.46
N SER A 50 -2.12 -9.00 -1.27
CA SER A 50 -3.48 -9.48 -1.48
C SER A 50 -3.78 -9.76 -2.97
N LEU A 51 -3.27 -8.91 -3.87
CA LEU A 51 -3.41 -9.12 -5.32
C LEU A 51 -2.66 -10.37 -5.80
N ARG A 52 -1.44 -10.60 -5.31
CA ARG A 52 -0.68 -11.84 -5.59
C ARG A 52 -1.42 -13.09 -5.10
N GLN A 53 -2.17 -13.01 -4.00
CA GLN A 53 -2.99 -14.11 -3.49
C GLN A 53 -4.34 -14.27 -4.20
N GLY A 54 -4.73 -13.33 -5.08
CA GLY A 54 -6.07 -13.36 -5.67
C GLY A 54 -7.20 -12.98 -4.70
N SER A 55 -6.89 -12.43 -3.53
CA SER A 55 -7.83 -12.19 -2.43
C SER A 55 -8.23 -10.73 -2.28
N HIS A 56 -7.83 -9.85 -3.21
CA HIS A 56 -8.13 -8.43 -3.10
C HIS A 56 -9.63 -8.17 -3.25
N THR A 57 -10.20 -7.37 -2.35
CA THR A 57 -11.64 -7.11 -2.28
C THR A 57 -12.15 -6.33 -3.50
N CYS A 58 -11.34 -5.42 -4.04
CA CYS A 58 -11.64 -4.72 -5.28
C CYS A 58 -11.40 -5.62 -6.49
N ARG A 59 -12.47 -6.18 -7.04
CA ARG A 59 -12.43 -7.17 -8.14
C ARG A 59 -11.89 -6.59 -9.45
N SER A 60 -12.16 -5.31 -9.75
CA SER A 60 -11.61 -4.66 -10.95
C SER A 60 -10.10 -4.49 -10.85
N LEU A 61 -9.57 -4.09 -9.69
CA LEU A 61 -8.13 -4.03 -9.46
C LEU A 61 -7.47 -5.42 -9.56
N GLN A 62 -8.12 -6.46 -9.00
CA GLN A 62 -7.64 -7.83 -9.12
C GLN A 62 -7.61 -8.30 -10.59
N ALA A 63 -8.62 -7.95 -11.38
CA ALA A 63 -8.66 -8.28 -12.81
C ALA A 63 -7.53 -7.58 -13.57
N ALA A 64 -7.30 -6.28 -13.34
CA ALA A 64 -6.19 -5.54 -13.94
C ALA A 64 -4.83 -6.11 -13.54
N TRP A 65 -4.66 -6.51 -12.27
CA TRP A 65 -3.45 -7.21 -11.80
C TRP A 65 -3.24 -8.53 -12.53
N ASN A 66 -4.28 -9.34 -12.70
CA ASN A 66 -4.18 -10.62 -13.40
C ASN A 66 -3.83 -10.43 -14.89
N ALA A 67 -4.28 -9.34 -15.50
CA ALA A 67 -4.04 -9.04 -16.92
C ALA A 67 -2.66 -8.43 -17.18
N HIS A 68 -2.16 -7.55 -16.31
CA HIS A 68 -0.96 -6.75 -16.56
C HIS A 68 0.21 -7.03 -15.61
N GLY A 69 -0.04 -7.83 -14.58
CA GLY A 69 0.95 -8.15 -13.55
C GLY A 69 1.36 -6.95 -12.72
N GLU A 70 2.32 -7.20 -11.83
CA GLU A 70 2.86 -6.20 -10.91
C GLU A 70 3.45 -4.98 -11.62
N ALA A 71 4.24 -5.22 -12.68
CA ALA A 71 4.87 -4.14 -13.45
C ALA A 71 3.85 -3.27 -14.22
N GLY A 72 2.63 -3.77 -14.43
CA GLY A 72 1.55 -3.04 -15.07
C GLY A 72 0.79 -2.10 -14.15
N LEU A 73 1.06 -2.13 -12.84
CA LEU A 73 0.39 -1.32 -11.84
C LEU A 73 1.39 -0.45 -11.09
N ASN A 74 1.00 0.81 -10.86
CA ASN A 74 1.82 1.79 -10.15
C ASN A 74 1.06 2.34 -8.94
N PHE A 75 1.74 2.47 -7.82
CA PHE A 75 1.20 3.07 -6.59
C PHE A 75 1.71 4.50 -6.44
N GLY A 76 0.82 5.42 -6.07
CA GLY A 76 1.17 6.80 -5.74
C GLY A 76 0.41 7.32 -4.53
N GLU A 77 1.04 8.22 -3.78
CA GLU A 77 0.40 8.97 -2.70
C GLU A 77 -0.31 10.21 -3.28
N CYS A 78 -1.56 10.43 -2.90
CA CYS A 78 -2.33 11.61 -3.30
C CYS A 78 -2.30 12.69 -2.22
N GLU A 79 -2.46 12.30 -0.96
CA GLU A 79 -2.52 13.22 0.17
C GLU A 79 -1.99 12.55 1.43
N ARG A 80 -1.22 13.28 2.24
CA ARG A 80 -0.80 12.86 3.58
C ARG A 80 -1.68 13.55 4.61
N LEU A 81 -2.34 12.76 5.44
CA LEU A 81 -3.22 13.20 6.52
C LEU A 81 -2.45 13.04 7.84
N GLY A 82 -1.93 14.15 8.35
CA GLY A 82 -1.13 14.18 9.57
C GLY A 82 -0.27 15.43 9.63
N GLY A 83 -0.87 16.52 10.09
CA GLY A 83 -0.22 17.74 10.58
C GLY A 83 -0.53 17.90 12.05
#